data_AF-G2MV68-F1
#
_entry.id   AF-G2MV68-F1
#
_cell.length_a   1.000
_cell.length_b   1.000
_cell.length_c   1.000
_cell.angle_alpha   90.00
_cell.angle_beta   90.00
_cell.angle_gamma   90.00
#
_symmetry.space_group_name_H-M   'P 1'
#
loop_
_entity.id
_entity.type
_entity.pdbx_description
1 polymer ?
#
loop_
_entity_poly.entity_id
_entity_poly.type
_entity_poly.pdbx_seq_one_letter_code
_entity_poly.pdbx_strand_id
1 'polypeptide(L)'
;MSTREFVYIPHKLLEIKNRIISNSSNKAITFEKNNDEEERLMLLQKIVKTPFKDIRDLAFSLKNSELYLLIHYFAAADFNIDPNKIYEIIRLRFKKKFAALLWEQYQNNYYNKMYVYYFTKFCNEFKEVFVELFKDEKILQFIKVMIVNDDVIKSICVHISKTKLNIDKFFNTLKISEKSKLGMNIKKYFYLYCDKETYMSSDPKVILNAVKMYNQNELLRFIENYVGNIPFSELNYDIMEYILESKNIPESREKDFFWKDVSEPVWSKCRKWFLDNLMKKHLDRRRYNFWTKYIDYIKNFVVVKKNNRNQIIYFIYFDKFVVVEFEPIGAAYIYKTDVFKRRFGAFASEDSSKSDSFFKDESIAITRIIHGGRWEFRAYNTVRQLLKGDWN
;
A
#
# COMPACT_ATOMS: atom_id res chain seq x y z
N MET A 1 -18.54 50.37 39.95
CA MET A 1 -17.14 50.08 40.34
C MET A 1 -16.75 48.76 39.68
N SER A 2 -15.86 48.79 38.69
CA SER A 2 -15.39 47.59 37.97
C SER A 2 -13.95 47.31 38.41
N THR A 3 -13.77 46.24 39.18
CA THR A 3 -12.46 45.69 39.55
C THR A 3 -11.89 44.97 38.35
N ARG A 4 -10.91 45.57 37.67
CA ARG A 4 -10.11 44.86 36.67
C ARG A 4 -9.15 43.92 37.39
N GLU A 5 -9.41 42.62 37.29
CA GLU A 5 -8.47 41.58 37.72
C GLU A 5 -7.19 41.68 36.88
N PHE A 6 -6.08 41.86 37.58
CA PHE A 6 -4.76 41.84 36.98
C PHE A 6 -4.30 40.38 36.82
N VAL A 7 -4.37 39.85 35.60
CA VAL A 7 -3.85 38.52 35.28
C VAL A 7 -2.36 38.64 34.95
N TYR A 8 -1.51 38.20 35.88
CA TYR A 8 -0.06 38.14 35.66
C TYR A 8 0.28 37.00 34.71
N ILE A 9 0.72 37.34 33.50
CA ILE A 9 1.30 36.38 32.55
C ILE A 9 2.83 36.47 32.69
N PRO A 10 3.52 35.42 33.14
CA PRO A 10 4.95 35.46 33.38
C PRO A 10 5.75 35.32 32.08
N HIS A 11 5.72 36.36 31.25
CA HIS A 11 6.34 36.38 29.92
C HIS A 11 7.82 35.97 29.95
N LYS A 12 8.59 36.40 30.95
CA LYS A 12 10.00 35.99 31.12
C LYS A 12 10.17 34.48 31.35
N LEU A 13 9.28 33.84 32.11
CA LEU A 13 9.35 32.39 32.33
C LEU A 13 8.95 31.62 31.07
N LEU A 14 7.96 32.12 30.32
CA LEU A 14 7.58 31.54 29.02
C LEU A 14 8.69 31.70 27.99
N GLU A 15 9.37 32.83 27.97
CA GLU A 15 10.50 33.12 27.09
C GLU A 15 11.72 32.25 27.43
N ILE A 16 12.05 32.10 28.72
CA ILE A 16 13.10 31.17 29.18
C ILE A 16 12.73 29.72 28.85
N LYS A 17 11.48 29.30 29.07
CA LYS A 17 10.99 27.97 28.69
C LYS A 17 11.12 27.75 27.19
N ASN A 18 10.72 28.71 26.37
CA ASN A 18 10.83 28.62 24.91
C ASN A 18 12.30 28.62 24.45
N ARG A 19 13.18 29.36 25.13
CA ARG A 19 14.63 29.37 24.88
C ARG A 19 15.32 28.07 25.31
N ILE A 20 14.85 27.44 26.39
CA ILE A 20 15.29 26.10 26.80
C ILE A 20 14.78 25.05 25.81
N ILE A 21 13.52 25.13 25.38
CA ILE A 21 12.95 24.22 24.38
C ILE A 21 13.71 24.34 23.06
N SER A 22 13.93 25.56 22.55
CA SER A 22 14.67 25.80 21.30
C SER A 22 16.15 25.39 21.40
N ASN A 23 16.80 25.61 22.55
CA ASN A 23 18.17 25.13 22.80
C ASN A 23 18.25 23.62 23.09
N SER A 24 17.17 22.98 23.52
CA SER A 24 17.11 21.53 23.75
C SER A 24 16.78 20.74 22.48
N SER A 25 16.02 21.31 21.55
CA SER A 25 15.81 20.76 20.21
C SER A 25 17.03 20.92 19.30
N ASN A 26 17.91 21.90 19.58
CA ASN A 26 19.15 22.17 18.84
C ASN A 26 20.43 21.69 19.56
N LYS A 27 20.33 20.81 20.55
CA LYS A 27 21.47 20.01 21.05
C LYS A 27 21.47 18.60 20.46
N ALA A 28 21.01 18.45 19.21
CA ALA A 28 21.76 17.60 18.30
C ALA A 28 23.15 18.21 18.26
N ILE A 29 24.17 17.46 18.70
CA ILE A 29 25.54 17.91 18.63
C ILE A 29 25.80 18.23 17.16
N THR A 30 25.86 19.52 16.80
CA THR A 30 26.38 19.95 15.52
C THR A 30 27.87 19.72 15.58
N PHE A 31 28.26 18.48 15.34
CA PHE A 31 29.63 18.10 15.08
C PHE A 31 30.03 18.67 13.72
N GLU A 32 31.18 19.34 13.66
CA GLU A 32 31.74 19.89 12.43
C GLU A 32 32.18 18.73 11.52
N LYS A 33 31.41 18.49 10.45
CA LYS A 33 31.52 17.34 9.54
C LYS A 33 32.93 16.99 9.03
N ASN A 34 33.87 17.93 8.99
CA ASN A 34 35.21 17.70 8.44
C ASN A 34 36.24 17.19 9.46
N ASN A 35 36.16 17.59 10.75
CA ASN A 35 37.06 17.08 11.79
C ASN A 35 36.64 15.67 12.27
N ASP A 36 35.35 15.38 12.22
CA ASP A 36 34.78 14.11 12.67
C ASP A 36 35.19 12.89 11.84
N GLU A 37 35.38 13.05 10.52
CA GLU A 37 35.76 11.92 9.68
C GLU A 37 37.19 11.47 9.95
N GLU A 38 38.11 12.42 10.16
CA GLU A 38 39.50 12.12 10.50
C GLU A 38 39.61 11.51 11.90
N GLU A 39 38.94 12.11 12.91
CA GLU A 39 38.89 11.57 14.28
C GLU A 39 38.29 10.16 14.30
N ARG A 40 37.20 9.94 13.54
CA ARG A 40 36.60 8.61 13.36
C ARG A 40 37.61 7.65 12.75
N LEU A 41 38.28 7.99 11.65
CA LEU A 41 39.25 7.11 11.00
C LEU A 41 40.41 6.74 11.92
N MET A 42 40.95 7.71 12.67
CA MET A 42 42.01 7.45 13.65
C MET A 42 41.55 6.50 14.76
N LEU A 43 40.34 6.73 15.29
CA LEU A 43 39.75 5.86 16.32
C LEU A 43 39.54 4.43 15.80
N LEU A 44 39.02 4.29 14.60
CA LEU A 44 38.81 3.02 13.94
C LEU A 44 40.14 2.28 13.71
N GLN A 45 41.17 2.96 13.19
CA GLN A 45 42.52 2.38 13.04
C GLN A 45 43.12 1.94 14.38
N LYS A 46 42.91 2.71 15.45
CA LYS A 46 43.32 2.35 16.81
C LYS A 46 42.67 1.02 17.22
N ILE A 47 41.36 0.87 17.03
CA ILE A 47 40.61 -0.35 17.35
C ILE A 47 41.07 -1.55 16.51
N VAL A 48 41.36 -1.35 15.22
CA VAL A 48 41.90 -2.42 14.35
C VAL A 48 43.19 -2.98 14.92
N LYS A 49 44.13 -2.09 15.25
CA LYS A 49 45.48 -2.44 15.73
C LYS A 49 45.48 -3.04 17.14
N THR A 50 44.49 -2.73 17.97
CA THR A 50 44.38 -3.28 19.32
C THR A 50 43.94 -4.75 19.29
N PRO A 51 44.73 -5.71 19.83
CA PRO A 51 44.32 -7.09 19.97
C PRO A 51 43.05 -7.22 20.83
N PHE A 52 42.21 -8.24 20.56
CA PHE A 52 40.93 -8.37 21.26
C PHE A 52 41.08 -8.43 22.80
N LYS A 53 42.12 -9.10 23.30
CA LYS A 53 42.45 -9.19 24.74
C LYS A 53 42.66 -7.83 25.42
N ASP A 54 43.10 -6.82 24.66
CA ASP A 54 43.44 -5.48 25.17
C ASP A 54 42.30 -4.47 24.93
N ILE A 55 41.17 -4.91 24.36
CA ILE A 55 40.01 -4.06 24.05
C ILE A 55 39.37 -3.46 25.30
N ARG A 56 39.43 -4.19 26.43
CA ARG A 56 38.90 -3.69 27.70
C ARG A 56 39.63 -2.42 28.12
N ASP A 57 40.96 -2.44 28.12
CA ASP A 57 41.77 -1.28 28.53
C ASP A 57 41.58 -0.11 27.56
N LEU A 58 41.53 -0.42 26.24
CA LEU A 58 41.19 0.58 25.24
C LEU A 58 39.83 1.23 25.54
N ALA A 59 38.78 0.45 25.80
CA ALA A 59 37.44 0.97 26.07
C ALA A 59 37.42 1.97 27.24
N PHE A 60 38.20 1.71 28.29
CA PHE A 60 38.29 2.62 29.43
C PHE A 60 39.12 3.88 29.15
N SER A 61 40.08 3.81 28.22
CA SER A 61 40.86 4.97 27.75
C SER A 61 40.07 5.93 26.85
N LEU A 62 38.97 5.47 26.23
CA LEU A 62 38.20 6.30 25.29
C LEU A 62 37.37 7.38 26.01
N LYS A 63 37.34 8.55 25.37
CA LYS A 63 36.48 9.67 25.71
C LYS A 63 35.03 9.35 25.37
N ASN A 64 34.10 10.10 25.98
CA ASN A 64 32.68 9.93 25.65
C ASN A 64 32.37 10.27 24.20
N SER A 65 33.01 11.29 23.61
CA SER A 65 32.83 11.68 22.20
C SER A 65 33.18 10.54 21.25
N GLU A 66 34.29 9.85 21.50
CA GLU A 66 34.71 8.67 20.74
C GLU A 66 33.67 7.53 20.83
N LEU A 67 33.05 7.31 22.00
CA LEU A 67 31.97 6.33 22.13
C LEU A 67 30.71 6.71 21.30
N TYR A 68 30.38 8.00 21.19
CA TYR A 68 29.31 8.46 20.30
C TYR A 68 29.63 8.19 18.84
N LEU A 69 30.85 8.55 18.41
CA LEU A 69 31.33 8.27 17.05
C LEU A 69 31.27 6.78 16.72
N LEU A 70 31.64 5.91 17.67
CA LEU A 70 31.54 4.46 17.49
C LEU A 70 30.09 4.00 17.30
N ILE A 71 29.13 4.51 18.08
CA ILE A 71 27.72 4.11 17.92
C ILE A 71 27.19 4.51 16.54
N HIS A 72 27.53 5.71 16.06
CA HIS A 72 27.15 6.15 14.71
C HIS A 72 27.80 5.32 13.61
N TYR A 73 29.11 5.06 13.72
CA TYR A 73 29.83 4.21 12.77
C TYR A 73 29.25 2.79 12.74
N PHE A 74 28.99 2.22 13.91
CA PHE A 74 28.49 0.85 14.07
C PHE A 74 27.17 0.61 13.32
N ALA A 75 26.35 1.63 13.16
CA ALA A 75 25.07 1.55 12.45
C ALA A 75 25.20 1.64 10.92
N ALA A 76 26.15 2.43 10.43
CA ALA A 76 26.30 2.73 9.01
C ALA A 76 27.27 1.79 8.27
N ALA A 77 28.15 1.09 8.99
CA ALA A 77 29.33 0.48 8.38
C ALA A 77 29.07 -0.79 7.58
N ASP A 78 29.68 -0.86 6.40
CA ASP A 78 30.31 -2.07 5.89
C ASP A 78 31.58 -2.29 6.71
N PHE A 79 31.58 -3.31 7.55
CA PHE A 79 32.58 -3.50 8.58
C PHE A 79 33.96 -3.85 7.99
N ASN A 80 34.84 -2.85 7.89
CA ASN A 80 36.28 -3.06 7.69
C ASN A 80 37.00 -3.47 8.99
N ILE A 81 36.26 -3.58 10.09
CA ILE A 81 36.74 -3.80 11.45
C ILE A 81 35.87 -4.86 12.09
N ASP A 82 36.48 -5.74 12.90
CA ASP A 82 35.73 -6.73 13.66
C ASP A 82 34.62 -6.06 14.51
N PRO A 83 33.34 -6.28 14.18
CA PRO A 83 32.22 -5.68 14.88
C PRO A 83 32.15 -6.07 16.35
N ASN A 84 32.73 -7.22 16.74
CA ASN A 84 32.76 -7.65 18.13
C ASN A 84 33.61 -6.71 18.98
N LYS A 85 34.70 -6.15 18.44
CA LYS A 85 35.53 -5.18 19.17
C LYS A 85 34.73 -3.92 19.49
N ILE A 86 33.98 -3.41 18.51
CA ILE A 86 33.17 -2.19 18.68
C ILE A 86 32.02 -2.46 19.65
N TYR A 87 31.36 -3.63 19.51
CA TYR A 87 30.34 -4.08 20.45
C TYR A 87 30.87 -4.12 21.88
N GLU A 88 32.01 -4.77 22.12
CA GLU A 88 32.62 -4.89 23.45
C GLU A 88 32.97 -3.52 24.05
N ILE A 89 33.53 -2.59 23.26
CA ILE A 89 33.84 -1.23 23.72
C ILE A 89 32.58 -0.52 24.20
N ILE A 90 31.51 -0.54 23.40
CA ILE A 90 30.24 0.12 23.74
C ILE A 90 29.59 -0.57 24.93
N ARG A 91 29.62 -1.90 24.99
CA ARG A 91 29.06 -2.74 26.06
C ARG A 91 29.72 -2.47 27.41
N LEU A 92 31.06 -2.47 27.48
CA LEU A 92 31.82 -2.23 28.71
C LEU A 92 31.60 -0.83 29.29
N ARG A 93 31.26 0.14 28.44
CA ARG A 93 31.05 1.54 28.81
C ARG A 93 29.61 1.99 28.61
N PHE A 94 28.65 1.05 28.62
CA PHE A 94 27.26 1.32 28.27
C PHE A 94 26.63 2.33 29.24
N LYS A 95 25.81 3.24 28.71
CA LYS A 95 25.12 4.29 29.47
C LYS A 95 23.67 4.39 28.99
N LYS A 96 22.77 4.80 29.87
CA LYS A 96 21.34 4.98 29.52
C LYS A 96 21.12 5.80 28.24
N LYS A 97 21.88 6.87 28.06
CA LYS A 97 21.84 7.72 26.86
C LYS A 97 22.21 7.01 25.56
N PHE A 98 22.98 5.92 25.61
CA PHE A 98 23.36 5.14 24.44
C PHE A 98 22.20 4.25 23.95
N ALA A 99 21.28 3.83 24.83
CA ALA A 99 20.09 3.10 24.40
C ALA A 99 19.22 3.94 23.45
N ALA A 100 19.02 5.22 23.78
CA ALA A 100 18.28 6.15 22.91
C ALA A 100 18.97 6.35 21.56
N LEU A 101 20.31 6.49 21.56
CA LEU A 101 21.08 6.67 20.34
C LEU A 101 21.08 5.41 19.47
N LEU A 102 21.27 4.24 20.06
CA LEU A 102 21.17 2.96 19.35
C LEU A 102 19.78 2.76 18.76
N TRP A 103 18.72 3.16 19.47
CA TRP A 103 17.37 3.12 18.93
C TRP A 103 17.19 4.06 17.73
N GLU A 104 17.67 5.29 17.82
CA GLU A 104 17.65 6.24 16.70
C GLU A 104 18.41 5.70 15.47
N GLN A 105 19.58 5.11 15.71
CA GLN A 105 20.38 4.49 14.66
C GLN A 105 19.68 3.27 14.05
N TYR A 106 19.01 2.44 14.84
CA TYR A 106 18.19 1.33 14.36
C TYR A 106 17.10 1.79 13.39
N GLN A 107 16.36 2.85 13.73
CA GLN A 107 15.31 3.37 12.86
C GLN A 107 15.82 3.80 11.47
N ASN A 108 17.12 4.11 11.33
CA ASN A 108 17.72 4.51 10.06
C ASN A 108 18.54 3.41 9.38
N ASN A 109 18.80 2.29 10.06
CA ASN A 109 19.66 1.21 9.59
C ASN A 109 19.06 -0.19 9.84
N TYR A 110 17.74 -0.29 10.00
CA TYR A 110 17.04 -1.56 10.29
C TYR A 110 17.21 -2.63 9.18
N TYR A 111 17.65 -2.24 7.98
CA TYR A 111 17.96 -3.15 6.87
C TYR A 111 19.36 -3.78 6.98
N ASN A 112 20.25 -3.23 7.82
CA ASN A 112 21.57 -3.78 8.06
C ASN A 112 21.45 -4.96 9.05
N LYS A 113 21.42 -6.19 8.53
CA LYS A 113 21.26 -7.42 9.32
C LYS A 113 22.28 -7.54 10.45
N MET A 114 23.52 -7.11 10.22
CA MET A 114 24.57 -7.17 11.24
C MET A 114 24.30 -6.17 12.38
N TYR A 115 23.95 -4.93 12.04
CA TYR A 115 23.56 -3.95 13.04
C TYR A 115 22.35 -4.40 13.85
N VAL A 116 21.32 -4.94 13.17
CA VAL A 116 20.13 -5.52 13.83
C VAL A 116 20.53 -6.61 14.83
N TYR A 117 21.43 -7.53 14.45
CA TYR A 117 21.94 -8.57 15.35
C TYR A 117 22.56 -8.01 16.62
N TYR A 118 23.45 -7.02 16.53
CA TYR A 118 24.10 -6.44 17.71
C TYR A 118 23.18 -5.52 18.51
N PHE A 119 22.29 -4.77 17.85
CA PHE A 119 21.23 -4.02 18.52
C PHE A 119 20.40 -4.96 19.42
N THR A 120 20.08 -6.15 18.92
CA THR A 120 19.40 -7.20 19.69
C THR A 120 20.18 -7.61 20.93
N LYS A 121 21.50 -7.80 20.80
CA LYS A 121 22.36 -8.15 21.93
C LYS A 121 22.33 -7.05 22.99
N PHE A 122 22.45 -5.78 22.59
CA PHE A 122 22.30 -4.65 23.52
C PHE A 122 20.94 -4.66 24.21
N CYS A 123 19.84 -4.89 23.50
CA CYS A 123 18.51 -4.96 24.09
C CYS A 123 18.37 -6.11 25.10
N ASN A 124 19.02 -7.25 24.85
CA ASN A 124 18.97 -8.41 25.73
C ASN A 124 19.88 -8.30 26.96
N GLU A 125 21.04 -7.65 26.83
CA GLU A 125 21.99 -7.46 27.93
C GLU A 125 21.57 -6.29 28.83
N PHE A 126 21.04 -5.20 28.25
CA PHE A 126 20.65 -3.98 28.96
C PHE A 126 19.14 -3.79 29.00
N LYS A 127 18.37 -4.87 29.21
CA LYS A 127 16.89 -4.88 29.15
C LYS A 127 16.24 -3.76 29.95
N GLU A 128 16.64 -3.58 31.21
CA GLU A 128 16.09 -2.58 32.13
C GLU A 128 16.21 -1.16 31.56
N VAL A 129 17.33 -0.85 30.90
CA VAL A 129 17.59 0.46 30.28
C VAL A 129 16.63 0.70 29.12
N PHE A 130 16.37 -0.30 28.30
CA PHE A 130 15.41 -0.19 27.20
C PHE A 130 13.97 -0.12 27.73
N VAL A 131 13.60 -0.92 28.73
CA VAL A 131 12.28 -0.82 29.38
C VAL A 131 12.06 0.59 29.94
N GLU A 132 13.05 1.17 30.61
CA GLU A 132 12.98 2.57 31.10
C GLU A 132 12.86 3.58 29.96
N LEU A 133 13.60 3.38 28.86
CA LEU A 133 13.54 4.24 27.68
C LEU A 133 12.12 4.32 27.11
N PHE A 134 11.41 3.19 27.01
CA PHE A 134 10.07 3.12 26.41
C PHE A 134 8.92 3.23 27.42
N LYS A 135 9.21 3.08 28.72
CA LYS A 135 8.23 3.04 29.81
C LYS A 135 7.18 1.93 29.65
N ASP A 136 7.54 0.83 29.00
CA ASP A 136 6.66 -0.32 28.77
C ASP A 136 7.50 -1.60 28.61
N GLU A 137 7.29 -2.60 29.48
CA GLU A 137 8.00 -3.89 29.41
C GLU A 137 7.67 -4.69 28.15
N LYS A 138 6.48 -4.46 27.56
CA LYS A 138 6.07 -5.14 26.33
C LYS A 138 7.01 -4.82 25.17
N ILE A 139 7.80 -3.75 25.27
CA ILE A 139 8.82 -3.40 24.27
C ILE A 139 9.73 -4.57 23.92
N LEU A 140 10.10 -5.40 24.91
CA LEU A 140 11.02 -6.51 24.68
C LEU A 140 10.40 -7.56 23.73
N GLN A 141 9.07 -7.70 23.73
CA GLN A 141 8.35 -8.52 22.77
C GLN A 141 8.33 -7.89 21.38
N PHE A 142 8.11 -6.58 21.28
CA PHE A 142 8.15 -5.85 20.00
C PHE A 142 9.54 -5.89 19.37
N ILE A 143 10.58 -5.68 20.16
CA ILE A 143 11.99 -5.77 19.73
C ILE A 143 12.26 -7.13 19.10
N LYS A 144 11.80 -8.24 19.70
CA LYS A 144 11.92 -9.57 19.09
C LYS A 144 11.22 -9.68 17.73
N VAL A 145 10.00 -9.12 17.60
CA VAL A 145 9.26 -9.10 16.33
C VAL A 145 10.00 -8.28 15.26
N MET A 146 10.61 -7.16 15.65
CA MET A 146 11.33 -6.28 14.73
C MET A 146 12.66 -6.88 14.23
N ILE A 147 13.22 -7.85 14.95
CA ILE A 147 14.60 -8.30 14.78
C ILE A 147 14.72 -9.67 14.11
N VAL A 148 13.77 -10.57 14.36
CA VAL A 148 13.86 -11.99 13.96
C VAL A 148 13.42 -12.23 12.50
N ASN A 149 12.91 -11.21 11.82
CA ASN A 149 12.28 -11.38 10.52
C ASN A 149 13.14 -10.82 9.38
N ASP A 150 13.26 -11.59 8.29
CA ASP A 150 13.90 -11.15 7.05
C ASP A 150 13.22 -9.91 6.43
N ASP A 151 11.93 -9.70 6.73
CA ASP A 151 11.18 -8.49 6.37
C ASP A 151 10.64 -7.82 7.64
N VAL A 152 11.47 -6.94 8.21
CA VAL A 152 11.15 -6.13 9.38
C VAL A 152 9.89 -5.29 9.18
N ILE A 153 9.74 -4.68 8.00
CA ILE A 153 8.60 -3.81 7.69
C ILE A 153 7.31 -4.60 7.67
N LYS A 154 7.27 -5.70 6.91
CA LYS A 154 6.08 -6.58 6.88
C LYS A 154 5.69 -7.01 8.27
N SER A 155 6.65 -7.44 9.08
CA SER A 155 6.41 -7.95 10.43
C SER A 155 5.83 -6.87 11.36
N ILE A 156 6.34 -5.64 11.27
CA ILE A 156 5.81 -4.49 12.01
C ILE A 156 4.39 -4.16 11.54
N CYS A 157 4.15 -4.03 10.23
CA CYS A 157 2.85 -3.67 9.69
C CYS A 157 1.77 -4.71 10.07
N VAL A 158 2.09 -6.01 9.95
CA VAL A 158 1.22 -7.10 10.40
C VAL A 158 0.95 -7.01 11.90
N HIS A 159 1.96 -6.70 12.71
CA HIS A 159 1.80 -6.56 14.14
C HIS A 159 0.90 -5.39 14.53
N ILE A 160 1.11 -4.21 13.94
CA ILE A 160 0.28 -3.02 14.14
C ILE A 160 -1.19 -3.36 13.81
N SER A 161 -1.40 -4.01 12.66
CA SER A 161 -2.73 -4.40 12.18
C SER A 161 -3.41 -5.39 13.13
N LYS A 162 -2.76 -6.50 13.49
CA LYS A 162 -3.31 -7.51 14.42
C LYS A 162 -3.63 -6.97 15.81
N THR A 163 -2.81 -6.05 16.31
CA THR A 163 -3.01 -5.42 17.62
C THR A 163 -4.01 -4.27 17.57
N LYS A 164 -4.51 -3.92 16.38
CA LYS A 164 -5.43 -2.79 16.15
C LYS A 164 -4.88 -1.48 16.72
N LEU A 165 -3.56 -1.34 16.74
CA LEU A 165 -2.90 -0.13 17.18
C LEU A 165 -2.94 0.88 16.03
N ASN A 166 -3.35 2.11 16.34
CA ASN A 166 -3.17 3.23 15.44
C ASN A 166 -1.66 3.48 15.23
N ILE A 167 -1.24 3.79 13.99
CA ILE A 167 0.17 4.02 13.63
C ILE A 167 0.81 5.10 14.51
N ASP A 168 0.12 6.22 14.74
CA ASP A 168 0.66 7.33 15.54
C ASP A 168 0.83 6.92 17.01
N LYS A 169 -0.12 6.13 17.53
CA LYS A 169 0.02 5.54 18.88
C LYS A 169 1.20 4.59 18.94
N PHE A 170 1.37 3.74 17.93
CA PHE A 170 2.51 2.83 17.82
C PHE A 170 3.84 3.62 17.75
N PHE A 171 3.90 4.70 16.97
CA PHE A 171 5.08 5.54 16.85
C PHE A 171 5.42 6.23 18.15
N ASN A 172 4.42 6.76 18.87
CA ASN A 172 4.63 7.40 20.16
C ASN A 172 5.12 6.40 21.22
N THR A 173 4.50 5.22 21.30
CA THR A 173 4.91 4.17 22.25
C THR A 173 6.32 3.69 21.98
N LEU A 174 6.66 3.45 20.71
CA LEU A 174 7.98 2.97 20.31
C LEU A 174 8.98 4.09 20.01
N LYS A 175 8.63 5.35 20.27
CA LYS A 175 9.48 6.51 19.97
C LYS A 175 10.06 6.48 18.54
N ILE A 176 9.24 6.08 17.57
CA ILE A 176 9.62 6.04 16.16
C ILE A 176 9.43 7.45 15.59
N SER A 177 10.51 8.01 15.05
CA SER A 177 10.47 9.26 14.31
C SER A 177 9.83 9.04 12.95
N GLU A 178 8.82 9.84 12.61
CA GLU A 178 8.19 9.80 11.29
C GLU A 178 9.15 10.08 10.14
N LYS A 179 10.21 10.83 10.42
CA LYS A 179 11.25 11.21 9.45
C LYS A 179 12.35 10.16 9.33
N SER A 180 12.37 9.17 10.20
CA SER A 180 13.33 8.06 10.08
C SER A 180 12.97 7.17 8.89
N LYS A 181 13.95 6.45 8.34
CA LYS A 181 13.69 5.49 7.26
C LYS A 181 12.66 4.44 7.67
N LEU A 182 12.73 3.94 8.90
CA LEU A 182 11.77 2.98 9.46
C LEU A 182 10.35 3.58 9.50
N GLY A 183 10.21 4.80 10.04
CA GLY A 183 8.91 5.49 10.14
C GLY A 183 8.27 5.74 8.78
N MET A 184 9.06 6.26 7.82
CA MET A 184 8.60 6.48 6.45
C MET A 184 8.17 5.18 5.78
N ASN A 185 8.96 4.11 5.93
CA ASN A 185 8.66 2.82 5.32
C ASN A 185 7.46 2.13 5.96
N ILE A 186 7.26 2.22 7.28
CA ILE A 186 6.02 1.72 7.92
C ILE A 186 4.81 2.46 7.35
N LYS A 187 4.83 3.80 7.31
CA LYS A 187 3.71 4.58 6.76
C LYS A 187 3.42 4.24 5.30
N LYS A 188 4.47 4.11 4.48
CA LYS A 188 4.32 3.73 3.06
C LYS A 188 3.73 2.34 2.93
N TYR A 189 4.30 1.33 3.57
CA TYR A 189 4.02 -0.08 3.30
C TYR A 189 2.94 -0.71 4.19
N PHE A 190 2.36 0.04 5.14
CA PHE A 190 1.34 -0.48 6.06
C PHE A 190 0.19 -1.18 5.33
N TYR A 191 -0.36 -0.54 4.30
CA TYR A 191 -1.48 -1.06 3.53
C TYR A 191 -1.10 -2.17 2.54
N LEU A 192 0.17 -2.59 2.45
CA LEU A 192 0.54 -3.81 1.73
C LEU A 192 0.27 -5.08 2.55
N TYR A 193 0.18 -4.94 3.87
CA TYR A 193 0.25 -6.08 4.79
C TYR A 193 -0.81 -6.08 5.89
N CYS A 194 -1.69 -5.09 5.94
CA CYS A 194 -2.73 -5.04 6.96
C CYS A 194 -3.88 -6.02 6.66
N ASP A 195 -4.62 -6.36 7.70
CA ASP A 195 -5.82 -7.21 7.65
C ASP A 195 -7.05 -6.46 7.11
N LYS A 196 -8.12 -7.23 6.92
CA LYS A 196 -9.41 -6.74 6.43
C LYS A 196 -9.97 -5.64 7.35
N GLU A 197 -9.99 -5.89 8.65
CA GLU A 197 -10.54 -4.97 9.65
C GLU A 197 -9.83 -3.62 9.62
N THR A 198 -8.51 -3.63 9.41
CA THR A 198 -7.71 -2.41 9.27
C THR A 198 -8.12 -1.61 8.04
N TYR A 199 -8.29 -2.23 6.87
CA TYR A 199 -8.79 -1.53 5.69
C TYR A 199 -10.17 -0.93 5.92
N MET A 200 -11.08 -1.69 6.53
CA MET A 200 -12.47 -1.27 6.76
C MET A 200 -12.59 -0.14 7.79
N SER A 201 -11.65 -0.06 8.73
CA SER A 201 -11.64 0.98 9.78
C SER A 201 -10.83 2.22 9.41
N SER A 202 -10.02 2.15 8.36
CA SER A 202 -9.17 3.26 7.92
C SER A 202 -9.91 4.21 6.97
N ASP A 203 -9.53 5.48 6.97
CA ASP A 203 -10.04 6.46 5.99
C ASP A 203 -9.57 6.07 4.57
N PRO A 204 -10.49 5.84 3.61
CA PRO A 204 -10.14 5.52 2.23
C PRO A 204 -9.19 6.52 1.58
N LYS A 205 -9.26 7.82 1.93
CA LYS A 205 -8.34 8.84 1.40
C LYS A 205 -6.90 8.61 1.85
N VAL A 206 -6.71 8.15 3.09
CA VAL A 206 -5.38 7.83 3.63
C VAL A 206 -4.81 6.60 2.92
N ILE A 207 -5.64 5.57 2.70
CA ILE A 207 -5.23 4.40 1.91
C ILE A 207 -4.84 4.82 0.50
N LEU A 208 -5.71 5.56 -0.19
CA LEU A 208 -5.48 6.00 -1.56
C LEU A 208 -4.19 6.83 -1.71
N ASN A 209 -3.91 7.72 -0.76
CA ASN A 209 -2.67 8.51 -0.76
C ASN A 209 -1.42 7.64 -0.63
N ALA A 210 -1.47 6.57 0.18
CA ALA A 210 -0.35 5.62 0.27
C ALA A 210 -0.19 4.82 -1.02
N VAL A 211 -1.30 4.33 -1.60
CA VAL A 211 -1.31 3.53 -2.83
C VAL A 211 -0.77 4.32 -4.03
N LYS A 212 -1.05 5.63 -4.10
CA LYS A 212 -0.51 6.53 -5.14
C LYS A 212 1.02 6.64 -5.14
N MET A 213 1.68 6.27 -4.04
CA MET A 213 3.14 6.27 -3.92
C MET A 213 3.79 4.93 -4.31
N TYR A 214 2.99 3.93 -4.69
CA TYR A 214 3.49 2.60 -4.99
C TYR A 214 4.07 2.48 -6.39
N ASN A 215 5.22 1.81 -6.47
CA ASN A 215 5.71 1.31 -7.76
C ASN A 215 4.90 0.09 -8.21
N GLN A 216 5.22 -0.47 -9.38
CA GLN A 216 4.47 -1.58 -9.96
C GLN A 216 4.40 -2.82 -9.06
N ASN A 217 5.50 -3.21 -8.43
CA ASN A 217 5.53 -4.41 -7.57
C ASN A 217 4.76 -4.18 -6.27
N GLU A 218 4.84 -2.97 -5.72
CA GLU A 218 4.11 -2.57 -4.53
C GLU A 218 2.60 -2.51 -4.81
N LEU A 219 2.19 -1.96 -5.97
CA LEU A 219 0.79 -1.93 -6.39
C LEU A 219 0.23 -3.34 -6.60
N LEU A 220 1.00 -4.24 -7.21
CA LEU A 220 0.59 -5.64 -7.36
C LEU A 220 0.31 -6.27 -5.99
N ARG A 221 1.24 -6.13 -5.04
CA ARG A 221 1.06 -6.64 -3.66
C ARG A 221 -0.13 -6.01 -2.96
N PHE A 222 -0.36 -4.71 -3.17
CA PHE A 222 -1.52 -4.02 -2.65
C PHE A 222 -2.82 -4.62 -3.21
N ILE A 223 -2.92 -4.82 -4.52
CA ILE A 223 -4.11 -5.39 -5.16
C ILE A 223 -4.36 -6.81 -4.65
N GLU A 224 -3.34 -7.66 -4.59
CA GLU A 224 -3.44 -9.00 -4.01
C GLU A 224 -4.02 -8.97 -2.60
N ASN A 225 -3.48 -8.11 -1.73
CA ASN A 225 -3.90 -8.05 -0.34
C ASN A 225 -5.28 -7.37 -0.16
N TYR A 226 -5.50 -6.22 -0.78
CA TYR A 226 -6.72 -5.43 -0.63
C TYR A 226 -7.92 -6.12 -1.29
N VAL A 227 -7.82 -6.40 -2.59
CA VAL A 227 -8.94 -7.00 -3.34
C VAL A 227 -9.14 -8.46 -2.93
N GLY A 228 -8.08 -9.17 -2.56
CA GLY A 228 -8.16 -10.53 -2.02
C GLY A 228 -8.96 -10.61 -0.72
N ASN A 229 -8.71 -9.69 0.23
CA ASN A 229 -9.30 -9.76 1.58
C ASN A 229 -10.64 -9.01 1.73
N ILE A 230 -10.91 -7.97 0.94
CA ILE A 230 -12.10 -7.12 1.11
C ILE A 230 -13.28 -7.66 0.31
N PRO A 231 -14.45 -7.98 0.89
CA PRO A 231 -15.64 -8.43 0.16
C PRO A 231 -16.00 -7.51 -1.01
N PHE A 232 -16.55 -8.09 -2.08
CA PHE A 232 -16.89 -7.34 -3.31
C PHE A 232 -17.77 -6.10 -3.04
N SER A 233 -18.77 -6.24 -2.17
CA SER A 233 -19.68 -5.15 -1.78
C SER A 233 -19.05 -4.07 -0.90
N GLU A 234 -17.87 -4.34 -0.33
CA GLU A 234 -17.14 -3.44 0.58
C GLU A 234 -15.92 -2.79 -0.10
N LEU A 235 -15.64 -3.11 -1.37
CA LEU A 235 -14.57 -2.47 -2.14
C LEU A 235 -14.87 -0.97 -2.29
N ASN A 236 -13.92 -0.14 -1.88
CA ASN A 236 -14.04 1.30 -1.96
C ASN A 236 -13.92 1.78 -3.41
N TYR A 237 -14.83 2.66 -3.81
CA TYR A 237 -14.91 3.14 -5.19
C TYR A 237 -13.63 3.86 -5.65
N ASP A 238 -13.15 4.84 -4.90
CA ASP A 238 -12.01 5.68 -5.30
C ASP A 238 -10.71 4.86 -5.39
N ILE A 239 -10.53 3.89 -4.50
CA ILE A 239 -9.36 2.97 -4.52
C ILE A 239 -9.42 2.08 -5.75
N MET A 240 -10.57 1.48 -6.03
CA MET A 240 -10.74 0.62 -7.20
C MET A 240 -10.61 1.40 -8.50
N GLU A 241 -11.22 2.59 -8.60
CA GLU A 241 -11.09 3.47 -9.77
C GLU A 241 -9.62 3.80 -10.03
N TYR A 242 -8.85 4.17 -9.01
CA TYR A 242 -7.40 4.41 -9.15
C TYR A 242 -6.62 3.18 -9.64
N ILE A 243 -6.91 1.98 -9.11
CA ILE A 243 -6.26 0.75 -9.58
C ILE A 243 -6.51 0.55 -11.07
N LEU A 244 -7.74 0.78 -11.54
CA LEU A 244 -8.14 0.50 -12.91
C LEU A 244 -7.71 1.57 -13.92
N GLU A 245 -7.64 2.84 -13.49
CA GLU A 245 -7.06 3.91 -14.30
C GLU A 245 -5.55 3.75 -14.45
N SER A 246 -4.87 3.31 -13.39
CA SER A 246 -3.41 3.09 -13.42
C SER A 246 -3.02 1.83 -14.21
N LYS A 247 -3.92 0.83 -14.25
CA LYS A 247 -3.74 -0.45 -14.93
C LYS A 247 -5.04 -0.81 -15.66
N ASN A 248 -5.14 -0.41 -16.93
CA ASN A 248 -6.26 -0.81 -17.80
C ASN A 248 -6.51 -2.33 -17.68
N ILE A 249 -7.77 -2.75 -17.56
CA ILE A 249 -8.10 -4.18 -17.52
C ILE A 249 -8.04 -4.75 -18.93
N PRO A 250 -7.16 -5.73 -19.19
CA PRO A 250 -7.13 -6.43 -20.46
C PRO A 250 -8.31 -7.39 -20.58
N GLU A 251 -8.67 -7.74 -21.82
CA GLU A 251 -9.65 -8.81 -22.09
C GLU A 251 -9.18 -10.16 -21.50
N SER A 252 -7.87 -10.39 -21.49
CA SER A 252 -7.23 -11.60 -20.97
C SER A 252 -6.05 -11.25 -20.09
N ARG A 253 -6.05 -11.80 -18.86
CA ARG A 253 -4.98 -11.65 -17.87
C ARG A 253 -3.60 -12.01 -18.42
N GLU A 254 -3.53 -13.12 -19.15
CA GLU A 254 -2.28 -13.72 -19.65
C GLU A 254 -1.57 -12.88 -20.72
N LYS A 255 -2.26 -11.90 -21.32
CA LYS A 255 -1.70 -11.03 -22.35
C LYS A 255 -1.04 -9.78 -21.80
N ASP A 256 -1.16 -9.52 -20.50
CA ASP A 256 -0.68 -8.30 -19.86
C ASP A 256 0.41 -8.60 -18.83
N PHE A 257 1.51 -7.85 -18.87
CA PHE A 257 2.67 -8.08 -18.00
C PHE A 257 2.39 -7.84 -16.52
N PHE A 258 1.42 -6.99 -16.18
CA PHE A 258 1.07 -6.71 -14.80
C PHE A 258 0.01 -7.70 -14.30
N TRP A 259 -1.07 -7.86 -15.06
CA TRP A 259 -2.21 -8.68 -14.63
C TRP A 259 -1.90 -10.16 -14.63
N LYS A 260 -1.00 -10.67 -15.49
CA LYS A 260 -0.60 -12.10 -15.48
C LYS A 260 -0.11 -12.58 -14.11
N ASP A 261 0.54 -11.69 -13.36
CA ASP A 261 1.14 -11.94 -12.05
C ASP A 261 0.14 -11.72 -10.89
N VAL A 262 -1.07 -11.24 -11.20
CA VAL A 262 -2.20 -11.16 -10.26
C VAL A 262 -2.92 -12.52 -10.23
N SER A 263 -3.27 -13.00 -9.05
CA SER A 263 -3.98 -14.26 -8.84
C SER A 263 -5.36 -14.23 -9.48
N GLU A 264 -5.79 -15.36 -10.05
CA GLU A 264 -7.07 -15.46 -10.78
C GLU A 264 -8.30 -15.00 -9.96
N PRO A 265 -8.44 -15.35 -8.66
CA PRO A 265 -9.56 -14.86 -7.85
C PRO A 265 -9.58 -13.34 -7.71
N VAL A 266 -8.40 -12.72 -7.55
CA VAL A 266 -8.25 -11.27 -7.41
C VAL A 266 -8.52 -10.57 -8.73
N TRP A 267 -7.92 -11.06 -9.83
CA TRP A 267 -8.15 -10.53 -11.17
C TRP A 267 -9.64 -10.60 -11.56
N SER A 268 -10.28 -11.75 -11.35
CA SER A 268 -11.70 -11.96 -11.66
C SER A 268 -12.58 -10.96 -10.90
N LYS A 269 -12.25 -10.68 -9.64
CA LYS A 269 -12.95 -9.70 -8.81
C LYS A 269 -12.74 -8.26 -9.27
N CYS A 270 -11.51 -7.85 -9.61
CA CYS A 270 -11.22 -6.55 -10.21
C CYS A 270 -12.02 -6.36 -11.51
N ARG A 271 -11.99 -7.36 -12.38
CA ARG A 271 -12.69 -7.38 -13.66
C ARG A 271 -14.20 -7.30 -13.49
N LYS A 272 -14.76 -8.07 -12.55
CA LYS A 272 -16.18 -7.99 -12.20
C LYS A 272 -16.56 -6.60 -11.70
N TRP A 273 -15.73 -6.00 -10.84
CA TRP A 273 -15.97 -4.67 -10.30
C TRP A 273 -16.00 -3.61 -11.41
N PHE A 274 -15.06 -3.69 -12.35
CA PHE A 274 -15.01 -2.81 -13.51
C PHE A 274 -16.27 -2.92 -14.37
N LEU A 275 -16.64 -4.14 -14.76
CA LEU A 275 -17.83 -4.36 -15.58
C LEU A 275 -19.10 -3.88 -14.87
N ASP A 276 -19.22 -4.12 -13.55
CA ASP A 276 -20.38 -3.71 -12.76
C ASP A 276 -20.54 -2.18 -12.78
N ASN A 277 -19.46 -1.45 -12.50
CA ASN A 277 -19.47 0.01 -12.48
C ASN A 277 -19.68 0.61 -13.87
N LEU A 278 -19.05 0.04 -14.90
CA LEU A 278 -19.21 0.49 -16.27
C LEU A 278 -20.66 0.29 -16.74
N MET A 279 -21.24 -0.87 -16.47
CA MET A 279 -22.65 -1.14 -16.77
C MET A 279 -23.60 -0.25 -15.98
N LYS A 280 -23.34 -0.04 -14.68
CA LYS A 280 -24.15 0.84 -13.82
C LYS A 280 -24.16 2.29 -14.28
N LYS A 281 -23.03 2.77 -14.82
CA LYS A 281 -22.88 4.13 -15.35
C LYS A 281 -23.66 4.34 -16.65
N HIS A 282 -23.81 3.29 -17.46
CA HIS A 282 -24.29 3.42 -18.83
C HIS A 282 -25.69 2.84 -19.08
N LEU A 283 -26.09 1.79 -18.36
CA LEU A 283 -27.40 1.17 -18.54
C LEU A 283 -28.43 1.78 -17.59
N ASP A 284 -29.69 1.87 -18.02
CA ASP A 284 -30.77 2.18 -17.09
C ASP A 284 -30.96 1.06 -16.05
N ARG A 285 -31.65 1.39 -14.96
CA ARG A 285 -31.85 0.50 -13.81
C ARG A 285 -32.40 -0.87 -14.18
N ARG A 286 -33.32 -0.99 -15.14
CA ARG A 286 -33.90 -2.30 -15.52
C ARG A 286 -32.88 -3.14 -16.30
N ARG A 287 -32.21 -2.55 -17.29
CA ARG A 287 -31.17 -3.21 -18.07
C ARG A 287 -29.98 -3.62 -17.20
N TYR A 288 -29.50 -2.71 -16.36
CA TYR A 288 -28.45 -2.98 -15.38
C TYR A 288 -28.80 -4.17 -14.47
N ASN A 289 -29.96 -4.12 -13.81
CA ASN A 289 -30.41 -5.20 -12.91
C ASN A 289 -30.59 -6.55 -13.62
N PHE A 290 -30.89 -6.54 -14.92
CA PHE A 290 -30.99 -7.77 -15.70
C PHE A 290 -29.60 -8.32 -16.06
N TRP A 291 -28.76 -7.52 -16.70
CA TRP A 291 -27.48 -7.97 -17.25
C TRP A 291 -26.44 -8.29 -16.18
N THR A 292 -26.46 -7.60 -15.03
CA THR A 292 -25.56 -7.88 -13.90
C THR A 292 -25.72 -9.29 -13.33
N LYS A 293 -26.88 -9.94 -13.51
CA LYS A 293 -27.09 -11.34 -13.13
C LYS A 293 -26.16 -12.30 -13.88
N TYR A 294 -25.61 -11.86 -15.01
CA TYR A 294 -24.72 -12.65 -15.86
C TYR A 294 -23.29 -12.10 -15.90
N ILE A 295 -22.93 -11.19 -14.99
CA ILE A 295 -21.65 -10.48 -15.02
C ILE A 295 -20.42 -11.41 -15.04
N ASP A 296 -20.52 -12.56 -14.38
CA ASP A 296 -19.45 -13.57 -14.34
C ASP A 296 -19.22 -14.25 -15.71
N TYR A 297 -20.19 -14.16 -16.63
CA TYR A 297 -20.11 -14.70 -17.99
C TYR A 297 -19.78 -13.63 -19.05
N ILE A 298 -19.99 -12.36 -18.74
CA ILE A 298 -19.65 -11.25 -19.65
C ILE A 298 -18.13 -11.19 -19.76
N LYS A 299 -17.61 -11.20 -21.00
CA LYS A 299 -16.20 -11.07 -21.40
C LYS A 299 -15.76 -9.62 -21.57
N ASN A 300 -16.63 -8.77 -22.10
CA ASN A 300 -16.36 -7.33 -22.26
C ASN A 300 -17.68 -6.54 -22.36
N PHE A 301 -17.64 -5.26 -22.04
CA PHE A 301 -18.74 -4.32 -22.22
C PHE A 301 -18.21 -3.06 -22.92
N VAL A 302 -18.66 -2.82 -24.15
CA VAL A 302 -18.22 -1.67 -24.96
C VAL A 302 -19.38 -0.73 -25.17
N VAL A 303 -19.12 0.56 -24.94
CA VAL A 303 -20.07 1.65 -25.16
C VAL A 303 -19.62 2.42 -26.38
N VAL A 304 -20.51 2.60 -27.35
CA VAL A 304 -20.25 3.41 -28.54
C VAL A 304 -21.26 4.54 -28.59
N LYS A 305 -20.78 5.78 -28.43
CA LYS A 305 -21.60 6.99 -28.59
C LYS A 305 -21.54 7.48 -30.03
N LYS A 306 -22.69 7.75 -30.64
CA LYS A 306 -22.77 8.32 -31.98
C LYS A 306 -23.12 9.81 -31.90
N ASN A 307 -22.13 10.65 -32.24
CA ASN A 307 -22.15 12.12 -32.11
C ASN A 307 -23.36 12.80 -32.78
N ASN A 308 -23.92 12.21 -33.83
CA ASN A 308 -24.95 12.89 -34.63
C ASN A 308 -26.39 12.73 -34.09
N ARG A 309 -26.65 11.86 -33.09
CA ARG A 309 -28.03 11.52 -32.69
C ARG A 309 -28.28 11.27 -31.19
N ASN A 310 -27.31 11.51 -30.31
CA ASN A 310 -27.39 11.08 -28.89
C ASN A 310 -27.78 9.59 -28.74
N GLN A 311 -27.37 8.77 -29.70
CA GLN A 311 -27.61 7.33 -29.71
C GLN A 311 -26.42 6.61 -29.11
N ILE A 312 -26.71 5.64 -28.25
CA ILE A 312 -25.70 4.82 -27.58
C ILE A 312 -25.97 3.36 -27.92
N ILE A 313 -24.92 2.68 -28.39
CA ILE A 313 -24.92 1.25 -28.63
C ILE A 313 -24.07 0.59 -27.55
N TYR A 314 -24.63 -0.42 -26.89
CA TYR A 314 -23.94 -1.26 -25.93
C TYR A 314 -23.65 -2.61 -26.56
N PHE A 315 -22.39 -3.00 -26.60
CA PHE A 315 -21.96 -4.33 -27.00
C PHE A 315 -21.56 -5.12 -25.75
N ILE A 316 -22.38 -6.10 -25.38
CA ILE A 316 -22.14 -6.99 -24.25
C ILE A 316 -21.59 -8.30 -24.82
N TYR A 317 -20.28 -8.48 -24.72
CA TYR A 317 -19.60 -9.67 -25.23
C TYR A 317 -19.68 -10.78 -24.19
N PHE A 318 -20.23 -11.93 -24.59
CA PHE A 318 -20.06 -13.20 -23.90
C PHE A 318 -19.01 -14.03 -24.66
N ASP A 319 -18.76 -15.24 -24.21
CA ASP A 319 -17.82 -16.14 -24.89
C ASP A 319 -18.29 -16.45 -26.33
N LYS A 320 -19.50 -17.01 -26.46
CA LYS A 320 -20.01 -17.51 -27.74
C LYS A 320 -21.03 -16.59 -28.43
N PHE A 321 -21.53 -15.57 -27.76
CA PHE A 321 -22.47 -14.62 -28.35
C PHE A 321 -22.19 -13.17 -27.92
N VAL A 322 -22.75 -12.22 -28.68
CA VAL A 322 -22.69 -10.79 -28.40
C VAL A 322 -24.11 -10.25 -28.37
N VAL A 323 -24.43 -9.49 -27.34
CA VAL A 323 -25.69 -8.74 -27.24
C VAL A 323 -25.43 -7.31 -27.68
N VAL A 324 -26.25 -6.82 -28.60
CA VAL A 324 -26.24 -5.44 -29.07
C VAL A 324 -27.50 -4.74 -28.57
N GLU A 325 -27.35 -3.77 -27.71
CA GLU A 325 -28.45 -3.03 -27.07
C GLU A 325 -28.36 -1.54 -27.42
N PHE A 326 -29.50 -0.85 -27.49
CA PHE A 326 -29.59 0.51 -28.01
C PHE A 326 -30.35 1.45 -27.06
N GLU A 327 -29.97 2.73 -27.04
CA GLU A 327 -30.63 3.81 -26.29
C GLU A 327 -30.86 5.06 -27.14
N PRO A 328 -31.92 5.88 -26.90
CA PRO A 328 -33.06 5.66 -25.99
C PRO A 328 -34.17 4.89 -26.70
N ILE A 329 -34.53 3.71 -26.17
CA ILE A 329 -35.52 2.77 -26.73
C ILE A 329 -34.98 1.95 -27.91
N GLY A 330 -34.72 0.67 -27.65
CA GLY A 330 -34.41 -0.33 -28.67
C GLY A 330 -34.64 -1.74 -28.18
N ALA A 331 -34.80 -2.66 -29.11
CA ALA A 331 -34.65 -4.09 -28.84
C ALA A 331 -33.17 -4.42 -28.68
N ALA A 332 -32.83 -5.43 -27.87
CA ALA A 332 -31.51 -6.03 -27.92
C ALA A 332 -31.46 -7.14 -28.98
N TYR A 333 -30.35 -7.27 -29.69
CA TYR A 333 -30.15 -8.29 -30.71
C TYR A 333 -29.00 -9.18 -30.28
N ILE A 334 -29.18 -10.50 -30.37
CA ILE A 334 -28.15 -11.46 -29.98
C ILE A 334 -27.59 -12.12 -31.22
N TYR A 335 -26.27 -12.09 -31.37
CA TYR A 335 -25.54 -12.68 -32.48
C TYR A 335 -24.52 -13.70 -31.98
N LYS A 336 -24.18 -14.72 -32.78
CA LYS A 336 -23.00 -15.54 -32.50
C LYS A 336 -21.74 -14.66 -32.58
N THR A 337 -20.76 -14.89 -31.70
CA THR A 337 -19.57 -14.02 -31.59
C THR A 337 -18.78 -13.94 -32.90
N ASP A 338 -18.60 -15.06 -33.58
CA ASP A 338 -17.89 -15.15 -34.86
C ASP A 338 -18.63 -14.39 -35.98
N VAL A 339 -19.95 -14.54 -36.05
CA VAL A 339 -20.82 -13.83 -37.01
C VAL A 339 -20.77 -12.33 -36.74
N PHE A 340 -20.89 -11.91 -35.47
CA PHE A 340 -20.80 -10.51 -35.07
C PHE A 340 -19.45 -9.92 -35.46
N LYS A 341 -18.33 -10.57 -35.11
CA LYS A 341 -16.98 -10.08 -35.43
C LYS A 341 -16.78 -9.92 -36.94
N ARG A 342 -17.22 -10.89 -37.75
CA ARG A 342 -17.11 -10.86 -39.22
C ARG A 342 -17.97 -9.75 -39.86
N ARG A 343 -19.18 -9.54 -39.36
CA ARG A 343 -20.15 -8.61 -39.98
C ARG A 343 -20.02 -7.18 -39.47
N PHE A 344 -19.81 -7.03 -38.16
CA PHE A 344 -19.95 -5.78 -37.43
C PHE A 344 -18.66 -5.31 -36.75
N GLY A 345 -17.69 -6.20 -36.53
CA GLY A 345 -16.51 -5.92 -35.70
C GLY A 345 -15.73 -4.66 -36.11
N ALA A 346 -15.47 -4.47 -37.40
CA ALA A 346 -14.75 -3.29 -37.91
C ALA A 346 -15.52 -1.96 -37.73
N PHE A 347 -16.81 -2.04 -37.43
CA PHE A 347 -17.70 -0.89 -37.31
C PHE A 347 -18.15 -0.62 -35.86
N ALA A 348 -17.76 -1.48 -34.92
CA ALA A 348 -18.11 -1.40 -33.50
C ALA A 348 -17.23 -0.38 -32.74
N SER A 349 -17.10 0.82 -33.30
CA SER A 349 -16.34 1.95 -32.76
C SER A 349 -17.09 3.27 -32.95
N GLU A 350 -16.70 4.29 -32.20
CA GLU A 350 -17.30 5.63 -32.30
C GLU A 350 -17.10 6.24 -33.69
N ASP A 351 -15.93 6.05 -34.29
CA ASP A 351 -15.53 6.58 -35.60
C ASP A 351 -16.27 5.97 -36.80
N SER A 352 -17.00 4.87 -36.59
CA SER A 352 -17.71 4.21 -37.68
C SER A 352 -18.82 5.08 -38.27
N SER A 353 -18.88 5.17 -39.60
CA SER A 353 -19.93 5.87 -40.35
C SER A 353 -21.26 5.10 -40.44
N LYS A 354 -21.31 3.86 -39.92
CA LYS A 354 -22.52 3.03 -39.94
C LYS A 354 -23.55 3.52 -38.91
N SER A 355 -24.81 3.59 -39.34
CA SER A 355 -25.95 3.88 -38.48
C SER A 355 -26.35 2.68 -37.61
N ASP A 356 -27.07 2.92 -36.52
CA ASP A 356 -27.57 1.87 -35.62
C ASP A 356 -28.36 0.76 -36.33
N SER A 357 -29.11 1.10 -37.38
CA SER A 357 -29.85 0.13 -38.20
C SER A 357 -28.97 -0.96 -38.80
N PHE A 358 -27.69 -0.66 -39.05
CA PHE A 358 -26.72 -1.64 -39.52
C PHE A 358 -26.56 -2.81 -38.53
N PHE A 359 -26.63 -2.52 -37.23
CA PHE A 359 -26.47 -3.52 -36.17
C PHE A 359 -27.80 -4.19 -35.78
N LYS A 360 -28.89 -3.98 -36.54
CA LYS A 360 -30.24 -4.53 -36.30
C LYS A 360 -30.63 -5.58 -37.35
N ASP A 361 -29.65 -6.27 -37.93
CA ASP A 361 -29.85 -7.25 -38.99
C ASP A 361 -30.46 -8.56 -38.42
N GLU A 362 -31.79 -8.66 -38.46
CA GLU A 362 -32.52 -9.82 -37.96
C GLU A 362 -32.22 -11.12 -38.71
N SER A 363 -31.76 -11.05 -39.96
CA SER A 363 -31.51 -12.24 -40.78
C SER A 363 -30.35 -13.11 -40.26
N ILE A 364 -29.47 -12.51 -39.46
CA ILE A 364 -28.31 -13.18 -38.85
C ILE A 364 -28.34 -13.15 -37.32
N ALA A 365 -29.37 -12.52 -36.73
CA ALA A 365 -29.58 -12.52 -35.29
C ALA A 365 -30.13 -13.89 -34.87
N ILE A 366 -29.60 -14.43 -33.76
CA ILE A 366 -30.18 -15.62 -33.12
C ILE A 366 -31.56 -15.28 -32.57
N THR A 367 -31.67 -14.11 -31.94
CA THR A 367 -32.92 -13.63 -31.37
C THR A 367 -32.92 -12.11 -31.20
N ARG A 368 -34.13 -11.57 -31.03
CA ARG A 368 -34.40 -10.17 -30.72
C ARG A 368 -35.19 -10.09 -29.42
N ILE A 369 -34.64 -9.38 -28.44
CA ILE A 369 -35.30 -9.10 -27.15
C ILE A 369 -36.01 -7.75 -27.25
N ILE A 370 -37.34 -7.78 -27.25
CA ILE A 370 -38.16 -6.56 -27.26
C ILE A 370 -38.41 -6.11 -25.80
N HIS A 371 -37.93 -4.91 -25.46
CA HIS A 371 -38.02 -4.29 -24.13
C HIS A 371 -39.42 -3.76 -23.81
N GLY A 372 -40.41 -4.66 -23.78
CA GLY A 372 -41.80 -4.36 -23.44
C GLY A 372 -42.38 -5.36 -22.43
N GLY A 373 -43.18 -4.89 -21.47
CA GLY A 373 -43.79 -5.72 -20.43
C GLY A 373 -42.73 -6.47 -19.60
N ARG A 374 -42.94 -7.79 -19.41
CA ARG A 374 -42.04 -8.71 -18.68
C ARG A 374 -40.91 -9.25 -19.58
N TRP A 375 -40.20 -8.37 -20.28
CA TRP A 375 -39.14 -8.78 -21.22
C TRP A 375 -37.99 -9.51 -20.52
N GLU A 376 -37.68 -9.16 -19.28
CA GLU A 376 -36.63 -9.79 -18.47
C GLU A 376 -36.89 -11.28 -18.28
N PHE A 377 -38.16 -11.66 -18.07
CA PHE A 377 -38.56 -13.07 -17.91
C PHE A 377 -38.37 -13.86 -19.21
N ARG A 378 -38.74 -13.26 -20.36
CA ARG A 378 -38.57 -13.89 -21.67
C ARG A 378 -37.08 -14.02 -22.03
N ALA A 379 -36.32 -12.95 -21.82
CA ALA A 379 -34.88 -12.92 -22.09
C ALA A 379 -34.08 -13.87 -21.19
N TYR A 380 -34.53 -14.10 -19.95
CA TYR A 380 -33.85 -15.01 -19.01
C TYR A 380 -33.65 -16.42 -19.58
N ASN A 381 -34.71 -17.02 -20.15
CA ASN A 381 -34.63 -18.37 -20.71
C ASN A 381 -33.67 -18.42 -21.91
N THR A 382 -33.75 -17.43 -22.79
CA THR A 382 -32.89 -17.35 -23.98
C THR A 382 -31.42 -17.21 -23.60
N VAL A 383 -31.07 -16.26 -22.72
CA VAL A 383 -29.67 -16.07 -22.30
C VAL A 383 -29.15 -17.33 -21.60
N ARG A 384 -29.97 -17.99 -20.77
CA ARG A 384 -29.58 -19.23 -20.10
C ARG A 384 -29.30 -20.38 -21.07
N GLN A 385 -30.11 -20.55 -22.12
CA GLN A 385 -29.89 -21.55 -23.17
C GLN A 385 -28.59 -21.26 -23.94
N LEU A 386 -28.39 -20.01 -24.34
CA LEU A 386 -27.17 -19.58 -25.03
C LEU A 386 -25.90 -19.80 -24.20
N LEU A 387 -25.96 -19.54 -22.89
CA LEU A 387 -24.84 -19.82 -21.98
C LEU A 387 -24.51 -21.31 -21.87
N LYS A 388 -25.49 -22.20 -22.05
CA LYS A 388 -25.28 -23.65 -22.12
C LYS A 388 -24.78 -24.12 -23.49
N GLY A 389 -24.82 -23.25 -24.50
CA GLY A 389 -24.50 -23.59 -25.88
C GLY A 389 -25.66 -24.20 -26.66
N ASP A 390 -26.90 -24.02 -26.18
CA ASP A 390 -28.11 -24.37 -26.92
C ASP A 390 -28.47 -23.21 -27.86
N TRP A 391 -28.35 -23.43 -29.17
CA TRP A 391 -28.54 -22.41 -30.21
C TRP A 391 -29.85 -22.54 -30.99
N ASN A 392 -30.74 -23.43 -30.54
CA ASN A 392 -31.98 -23.82 -31.22
C ASN A 392 -33.20 -23.17 -30.58
#